data_AF-A0A7C1Y6P9-F1
#
_entry.id   AF-A0A7C1Y6P9-F1
#
_cell.length_a   1.000
_cell.length_b   1.000
_cell.length_c   1.000
_cell.angle_alpha   90.00
_cell.angle_beta   90.00
_cell.angle_gamma   90.00
#
_symmetry.space_group_name_H-M   'P 1'
#
loop_
_entity.id
_entity.type
_entity.pdbx_description
1 polymer ?
#
loop_
_entity_poly.entity_id
_entity_poly.type
_entity_poly.pdbx_seq_one_letter_code
_entity_poly.pdbx_strand_id
1 'polypeptide(L)'
;MKKLLVLGVFGLLMVWGIAARAAESDRNLIANPSFEKADGDKPQGWRTQSWGGKGDLTYAEIGRTGNRSVMISSDAGADIGWSQDVSVRPFARYKLTGWIKTEDLQAGSAKGALFNIHNMQPAQSQAVKGTSDWTQVEMDFQTDTHATVQINCLFGGWGQATGRAW
;
A
#
# COMPACT_ATOMS: atom_id res chain seq x y z
N MET A 1 -6.69 -38.64 -32.62
CA MET A 1 -5.31 -38.11 -32.76
C MET A 1 -5.24 -37.31 -34.06
N LYS A 2 -4.89 -36.02 -34.02
CA LYS A 2 -4.64 -35.23 -35.22
C LYS A 2 -3.36 -34.42 -34.99
N LYS A 3 -2.31 -34.77 -35.73
CA LYS A 3 -1.06 -34.00 -35.87
C LYS A 3 -1.24 -33.02 -37.02
N LEU A 4 -0.76 -31.79 -36.87
CA LEU A 4 -0.38 -30.94 -38.00
C LEU A 4 1.02 -30.39 -37.73
N LEU A 5 1.84 -30.39 -38.78
CA LEU A 5 3.23 -30.00 -38.81
C LEU A 5 3.42 -29.18 -40.08
N VAL A 6 4.07 -28.02 -39.99
CA VAL A 6 4.67 -27.32 -41.15
C VAL A 6 6.02 -26.76 -40.71
N LEU A 7 7.06 -27.18 -41.44
CA LEU A 7 8.43 -26.64 -41.50
C LEU A 7 8.40 -25.35 -42.35
N GLY A 8 8.93 -24.20 -41.91
CA GLY A 8 10.33 -23.75 -42.12
C GLY A 8 10.54 -23.17 -43.54
N VAL A 9 11.25 -22.08 -43.86
CA VAL A 9 12.12 -21.06 -43.22
C VAL A 9 12.26 -19.91 -44.26
N PHE A 10 12.50 -18.65 -43.85
CA PHE A 10 13.51 -17.70 -44.39
C PHE A 10 13.09 -16.23 -44.26
N GLY A 11 13.97 -15.41 -43.67
CA GLY A 11 14.14 -14.02 -44.10
C GLY A 11 14.04 -12.94 -43.03
N LEU A 12 15.21 -12.39 -42.68
CA LEU A 12 15.47 -11.05 -42.14
C LEU A 12 15.20 -10.77 -40.65
N LEU A 13 16.30 -10.62 -39.93
CA LEU A 13 16.43 -9.91 -38.66
C LEU A 13 15.95 -8.46 -38.82
N MET A 14 14.79 -8.13 -38.23
CA MET A 14 14.49 -6.76 -37.77
C MET A 14 14.59 -6.76 -36.25
N VAL A 15 15.81 -6.52 -35.74
CA VAL A 15 15.97 -6.00 -34.39
C VAL A 15 15.78 -4.49 -34.49
N TRP A 16 14.78 -3.96 -33.81
CA TRP A 16 14.75 -2.66 -33.12
C TRP A 16 13.30 -2.21 -32.90
N GLY A 17 12.57 -2.97 -32.09
CA GLY A 17 11.60 -2.34 -31.20
C GLY A 17 12.38 -1.86 -30.00
N ILE A 18 12.82 -0.59 -30.03
CA ILE A 18 13.33 0.11 -28.86
C ILE A 18 12.30 -0.15 -27.75
N ALA A 19 12.67 -0.98 -26.77
CA ALA A 19 11.99 -0.95 -25.49
C ALA A 19 12.13 0.50 -25.04
N ALA A 20 11.06 1.28 -25.18
CA ALA A 20 10.95 2.57 -24.55
C ALA A 20 11.09 2.25 -23.05
N ARG A 21 12.32 2.37 -22.53
CA ARG A 21 12.58 2.32 -21.11
C ARG A 21 11.67 3.39 -20.53
N ALA A 22 10.73 2.93 -19.71
CA ALA A 22 9.78 3.76 -19.00
C ALA A 22 10.55 4.80 -18.18
N ALA A 23 10.71 5.99 -18.74
CA ALA A 23 11.05 7.19 -17.99
C ALA A 23 9.74 7.94 -17.73
N GLU A 24 8.75 7.27 -17.14
CA GLU A 24 7.51 7.91 -16.71
C GLU A 24 7.58 8.13 -15.19
N SER A 25 8.34 9.19 -14.88
CA SER A 25 8.42 10.01 -13.66
C SER A 25 8.75 9.34 -12.32
N ASP A 26 9.84 9.80 -11.70
CA ASP A 26 10.14 9.77 -10.25
C ASP A 26 9.07 10.49 -9.38
N ARG A 27 7.87 10.74 -9.91
CA ARG A 27 6.80 11.45 -9.23
C ARG A 27 6.02 10.46 -8.38
N ASN A 28 5.93 10.75 -7.08
CA ASN A 28 5.02 10.03 -6.20
C ASN A 28 3.56 10.22 -6.65
N LEU A 29 2.85 9.11 -6.87
CA LEU A 29 1.45 9.10 -7.30
C LEU A 29 0.47 9.33 -6.14
N ILE A 30 0.90 9.12 -4.90
CA ILE A 30 0.09 9.34 -3.70
C ILE A 30 -0.04 10.85 -3.48
N ALA A 31 -1.28 11.31 -3.33
CA ALA A 31 -1.57 12.67 -2.94
C ALA A 31 -1.35 12.85 -1.43
N ASN A 32 -0.74 13.97 -1.04
CA ASN A 32 -0.42 14.29 0.35
C ASN A 32 0.32 13.12 1.07
N PRO A 33 1.45 12.63 0.53
CA PRO A 33 2.10 11.41 1.02
C PRO A 33 2.80 11.59 2.37
N SER A 34 3.01 12.83 2.82
CA SER A 34 3.54 13.17 4.14
C SER A 34 2.45 13.49 5.16
N PHE A 35 1.18 13.48 4.76
CA PHE A 35 0.04 13.90 5.57
C PHE A 35 0.04 15.36 6.03
N GLU A 36 1.01 16.20 5.63
CA GLU A 36 1.15 17.57 6.15
C GLU A 36 0.02 18.53 5.74
N LYS A 37 -0.73 18.22 4.67
CA LYS A 37 -1.88 19.03 4.26
C LYS A 37 -3.13 18.57 5.00
N ALA A 38 -3.75 19.48 5.74
CA ALA A 38 -5.00 19.25 6.45
C ALA A 38 -6.22 19.57 5.58
N ASP A 39 -7.30 18.84 5.83
CA ASP A 39 -8.68 19.15 5.44
C ASP A 39 -9.53 19.04 6.72
N GLY A 40 -9.67 20.16 7.44
CA GLY A 40 -10.21 20.17 8.79
C GLY A 40 -9.34 19.36 9.77
N ASP A 41 -9.93 18.34 10.38
CA ASP A 41 -9.31 17.43 11.35
C ASP A 41 -8.71 16.16 10.72
N LYS A 42 -8.58 16.12 9.38
CA LYS A 42 -8.14 14.95 8.62
C LYS A 42 -7.00 15.32 7.66
N PRO A 43 -6.17 14.35 7.24
CA PRO A 43 -5.24 14.59 6.15
C PRO A 43 -6.00 14.69 4.82
N GLN A 44 -5.76 15.77 4.08
CA GLN A 44 -6.37 16.00 2.77
C GLN A 44 -6.14 14.81 1.84
N GLY A 45 -7.20 14.29 1.21
CA GLY A 45 -7.13 13.20 0.23
C GLY A 45 -7.04 11.79 0.81
N TRP A 46 -7.17 11.63 2.13
CA TRP A 46 -7.22 10.34 2.82
C TRP A 46 -8.58 10.13 3.50
N ARG A 47 -9.07 8.90 3.47
CA ARG A 47 -10.33 8.50 4.11
C ARG A 47 -10.11 7.35 5.08
N THR A 48 -11.00 7.19 6.05
CA THR A 48 -10.99 6.02 6.94
C THR A 48 -11.69 4.83 6.28
N GLN A 49 -11.31 3.62 6.66
CA GLN A 49 -11.93 2.36 6.27
C GLN A 49 -12.01 1.43 7.47
N SER A 50 -13.05 0.58 7.51
CA SER A 50 -13.24 -0.43 8.54
C SER A 50 -13.71 -1.74 7.94
N TRP A 51 -13.00 -2.83 8.27
CA TRP A 51 -13.35 -4.19 7.91
C TRP A 51 -13.80 -5.02 9.12
N GLY A 52 -13.45 -4.58 10.33
CA GLY A 52 -13.98 -5.18 11.55
C GLY A 52 -13.45 -4.55 12.83
N GLY A 53 -14.17 -4.79 13.92
CA GLY A 53 -13.77 -4.31 15.24
C GLY A 53 -14.00 -2.81 15.44
N LYS A 54 -13.32 -2.25 16.44
CA LYS A 54 -13.47 -0.83 16.82
C LYS A 54 -12.13 -0.24 17.22
N GLY A 55 -11.83 0.94 16.71
CA GLY A 55 -10.66 1.73 17.07
C GLY A 55 -10.84 3.18 16.62
N ASP A 56 -9.91 4.02 17.01
CA ASP A 56 -9.89 5.45 16.68
C ASP A 56 -8.89 5.69 15.55
N LEU A 57 -9.28 6.51 14.57
CA LEU A 57 -8.41 6.96 13.49
C LEU A 57 -8.23 8.48 13.64
N THR A 58 -7.00 8.91 13.90
CA THR A 58 -6.70 10.30 14.25
C THR A 58 -5.67 10.89 13.31
N TYR A 59 -5.81 12.18 12.99
CA TYR A 59 -4.77 12.96 12.32
C TYR A 59 -3.80 13.52 13.36
N ALA A 60 -2.67 12.85 13.54
CA ALA A 60 -1.80 13.04 14.70
C ALA A 60 -0.77 14.16 14.49
N GLU A 61 -0.36 14.78 15.60
CA GLU A 61 0.69 15.82 15.68
C GLU A 61 2.07 15.21 15.97
N ILE A 62 2.38 14.16 15.23
CA ILE A 62 3.69 13.50 15.21
C ILE A 62 3.92 13.03 13.78
N GLY A 63 5.13 13.14 13.27
CA GLY A 63 5.50 12.61 11.97
C GLY A 63 6.92 12.06 12.01
N ARG A 64 7.24 11.14 11.10
CA ARG A 64 8.64 10.72 10.90
C ARG A 64 9.50 11.89 10.44
N THR A 65 8.92 12.68 9.54
CA THR A 65 9.45 13.92 9.00
C THR A 65 8.33 14.94 9.05
N GLY A 66 8.60 16.15 9.53
CA GLY A 66 7.54 17.13 9.75
C GLY A 66 6.77 16.86 11.04
N ASN A 67 5.51 17.26 11.07
CA ASN A 67 4.71 17.35 12.29
C ASN A 67 3.41 16.52 12.24
N ARG A 68 3.09 15.89 11.10
CA ARG A 68 1.81 15.21 10.90
C ARG A 68 1.97 13.76 10.46
N SER A 69 1.02 12.93 10.88
CA SER A 69 0.82 11.56 10.40
C SER A 69 -0.63 11.15 10.57
N VAL A 70 -0.97 9.97 10.07
CA VAL A 70 -2.19 9.26 10.48
C VAL A 70 -1.86 8.37 11.66
N MET A 71 -2.80 8.20 12.58
CA MET A 71 -2.69 7.29 13.71
C MET A 71 -3.93 6.40 13.78
N ILE A 72 -3.72 5.15 14.18
CA ILE A 72 -4.77 4.19 14.47
C ILE A 72 -4.53 3.61 15.87
N SER A 73 -5.56 3.59 16.71
CA SER A 73 -5.53 2.98 18.04
C SER A 73 -6.72 2.05 18.27
N SER A 74 -6.50 0.95 19.00
CA SER A 74 -7.61 0.10 19.45
C SER A 74 -7.26 -0.64 20.73
N ASP A 75 -8.15 -0.58 21.71
CA ASP A 75 -8.07 -1.40 22.93
C ASP A 75 -8.85 -2.71 22.80
N ALA A 76 -9.88 -2.75 21.94
CA ALA A 76 -10.82 -3.86 21.81
C ALA A 76 -10.50 -4.81 20.64
N GLY A 77 -9.61 -4.42 19.74
CA GLY A 77 -9.32 -5.14 18.52
C GLY A 77 -9.93 -4.44 17.29
N ALA A 78 -9.13 -4.20 16.26
CA ALA A 78 -9.58 -3.59 15.02
C ALA A 78 -8.86 -4.11 13.77
N ASP A 79 -9.59 -4.18 12.66
CA ASP A 79 -9.09 -4.28 11.28
C ASP A 79 -9.60 -3.06 10.52
N ILE A 80 -8.86 -1.95 10.61
CA ILE A 80 -9.24 -0.62 10.15
C ILE A 80 -8.03 0.09 9.53
N GLY A 81 -8.26 1.14 8.75
CA GLY A 81 -7.16 1.80 8.06
C GLY A 81 -7.47 3.18 7.52
N TRP A 82 -6.41 3.90 7.15
CA TRP A 82 -6.50 5.06 6.28
C TRP A 82 -6.25 4.64 4.84
N SER A 83 -7.01 5.20 3.90
CA SER A 83 -7.00 4.76 2.51
C SER A 83 -7.01 5.92 1.53
N GLN A 84 -6.44 5.67 0.36
CA GLN A 84 -6.49 6.55 -0.81
C GLN A 84 -6.64 5.71 -2.07
N ASP A 85 -7.47 6.18 -3.01
CA ASP A 85 -7.53 5.61 -4.35
C ASP A 85 -6.53 6.34 -5.25
N VAL A 86 -5.67 5.58 -5.90
CA VAL A 86 -4.56 6.11 -6.71
C VAL A 86 -4.73 5.62 -8.14
N SER A 87 -4.78 6.56 -9.08
CA SER A 87 -4.76 6.25 -10.51
C SER A 87 -3.40 5.66 -10.90
N VAL A 88 -3.44 4.52 -11.59
CA VAL A 88 -2.25 3.77 -12.02
C VAL A 88 -2.41 3.36 -13.48
N ARG A 89 -1.30 3.01 -14.13
CA ARG A 89 -1.37 2.40 -15.46
C ARG A 89 -1.67 0.91 -15.34
N PRO A 90 -2.57 0.35 -16.16
CA PRO A 90 -2.69 -1.08 -16.32
C PRO A 90 -1.36 -1.71 -16.80
N PHE A 91 -1.14 -2.96 -16.42
CA PHE A 91 -0.01 -3.82 -16.78
C PHE A 91 1.35 -3.21 -16.43
N ALA A 92 1.41 -2.42 -15.36
CA ALA A 92 2.61 -1.78 -14.87
C ALA A 92 3.01 -2.31 -13.49
N ARG A 93 4.29 -2.17 -13.17
CA ARG A 93 4.87 -2.51 -11.86
C ARG A 93 5.14 -1.23 -11.08
N TYR A 94 4.79 -1.25 -9.80
CA TYR A 94 5.02 -0.16 -8.88
C TYR A 94 5.68 -0.67 -7.61
N LYS A 95 6.43 0.23 -6.96
CA LYS A 95 6.96 0.03 -5.61
C LYS A 95 6.24 0.99 -4.67
N LEU A 96 5.63 0.46 -3.62
CA LEU A 96 5.14 1.26 -2.50
C LEU A 96 6.18 1.22 -1.38
N THR A 97 6.54 2.39 -0.85
CA THR A 97 7.40 2.52 0.31
C THR A 97 6.78 3.49 1.30
N GLY A 98 7.02 3.28 2.58
CA GLY A 98 6.59 4.19 3.63
C GLY A 98 7.16 3.77 4.97
N TRP A 99 6.69 4.40 6.03
CA TRP A 99 7.20 4.20 7.37
C TRP A 99 6.06 3.92 8.31
N ILE A 100 6.27 2.98 9.22
CA ILE A 100 5.31 2.59 10.24
C ILE A 100 5.99 2.70 11.60
N LYS A 101 5.34 3.39 12.54
CA LYS A 101 5.68 3.34 13.96
C LYS A 101 4.60 2.56 14.69
N THR A 102 4.96 1.83 15.74
CA THR A 102 3.97 1.10 16.55
C THR A 102 4.26 1.25 18.04
N GLU A 103 3.20 1.24 18.84
CA GLU A 103 3.29 1.23 20.30
C GLU A 103 2.33 0.19 20.85
N ASP A 104 2.88 -0.78 21.58
CA ASP A 104 2.18 -1.92 22.18
C ASP A 104 1.23 -2.65 21.21
N LEU A 105 1.62 -2.74 19.93
CA LEU A 105 0.77 -3.35 18.92
C LEU A 105 0.74 -4.87 19.08
N GLN A 106 -0.37 -5.40 19.58
CA GLN A 106 -0.59 -6.83 19.71
C GLN A 106 -1.45 -7.31 18.55
N ALA A 107 -0.84 -8.11 17.67
CA ALA A 107 -1.50 -8.54 16.45
C ALA A 107 -2.57 -9.62 16.67
N GLY A 108 -2.53 -10.37 17.78
CA GLY A 108 -3.43 -11.50 17.98
C GLY A 108 -3.36 -12.51 16.81
N SER A 109 -4.49 -12.78 16.17
CA SER A 109 -4.57 -13.58 14.93
C SER A 109 -4.32 -12.77 13.64
N ALA A 110 -4.24 -11.44 13.75
CA ALA A 110 -3.97 -10.54 12.65
C ALA A 110 -2.47 -10.47 12.29
N LYS A 111 -2.16 -9.70 11.25
CA LYS A 111 -0.77 -9.49 10.81
C LYS A 111 -0.04 -8.36 11.52
N GLY A 112 -0.71 -7.32 11.99
CA GLY A 112 -0.12 -6.14 12.61
C GLY A 112 -0.43 -4.84 11.86
N ALA A 113 0.49 -3.87 11.86
CA ALA A 113 0.39 -2.69 11.00
C ALA A 113 1.18 -2.90 9.70
N LEU A 114 0.56 -2.65 8.54
CA LEU A 114 1.18 -2.86 7.22
C LEU A 114 0.56 -1.97 6.14
N PHE A 115 1.20 -1.88 4.97
CA PHE A 115 0.55 -1.38 3.77
C PHE A 115 0.02 -2.51 2.91
N ASN A 116 -1.15 -2.34 2.31
CA ASN A 116 -1.66 -3.27 1.29
C ASN A 116 -2.34 -2.57 0.12
N ILE A 117 -2.36 -3.25 -1.02
CA ILE A 117 -3.24 -2.91 -2.12
C ILE A 117 -4.53 -3.73 -1.94
N HIS A 118 -5.68 -3.06 -1.83
CA HIS A 118 -6.93 -3.74 -1.54
C HIS A 118 -7.33 -4.68 -2.71
N ASN A 119 -7.77 -5.90 -2.37
CA ASN A 119 -8.16 -6.96 -3.31
C ASN A 119 -7.09 -7.37 -4.35
N MET A 120 -5.81 -7.15 -4.05
CA MET A 120 -4.71 -7.55 -4.93
C MET A 120 -3.72 -8.41 -4.16
N GLN A 121 -4.02 -9.69 -3.99
CA GLN A 121 -3.17 -10.61 -3.24
C GLN A 121 -2.01 -11.12 -4.11
N PRO A 122 -0.79 -11.25 -3.56
CA PRO A 122 -0.41 -11.06 -2.16
C PRO A 122 0.13 -9.65 -1.82
N ALA A 123 -0.23 -8.58 -2.54
CA ALA A 123 0.38 -7.25 -2.42
C ALA A 123 0.17 -6.58 -1.05
N GLN A 124 1.16 -6.81 -0.18
CA GLN A 124 1.29 -6.22 1.14
C GLN A 124 2.77 -6.05 1.52
N SER A 125 3.07 -5.06 2.35
CA SER A 125 4.40 -4.92 2.95
C SER A 125 4.62 -5.92 4.09
N GLN A 126 5.85 -5.97 4.60
CA GLN A 126 6.09 -6.57 5.91
C GLN A 126 5.23 -5.84 6.97
N ALA A 127 4.71 -6.62 7.92
CA ALA A 127 3.95 -6.09 9.04
C ALA A 127 4.86 -5.71 10.22
N VAL A 128 4.54 -4.60 10.89
CA VAL A 128 5.18 -4.11 12.10
C VAL A 128 4.28 -4.41 13.31
N LYS A 129 4.89 -4.83 14.42
CA LYS A 129 4.21 -5.30 15.64
C LYS A 129 4.98 -4.82 16.87
N GLY A 130 4.35 -4.94 18.04
CA GLY A 130 4.93 -4.56 19.32
C GLY A 130 5.19 -3.06 19.39
N THR A 131 6.26 -2.68 20.08
CA THR A 131 6.73 -1.29 20.16
C THR A 131 7.97 -1.14 19.29
N SER A 132 7.85 -0.31 18.26
CA SER A 132 8.94 -0.03 17.34
C SER A 132 8.94 1.45 16.98
N ASP A 133 10.12 2.04 16.82
CA ASP A 133 10.22 3.35 16.20
C ASP A 133 9.95 3.26 14.69
N TRP A 134 9.89 4.42 14.01
CA TRP A 134 9.65 4.50 12.58
C TRP A 134 10.49 3.49 11.79
N THR A 135 9.81 2.49 11.24
CA THR A 135 10.39 1.36 10.51
C THR A 135 9.97 1.48 9.06
N GLN A 136 10.94 1.51 8.14
CA GLN A 136 10.63 1.56 6.72
C GLN A 136 10.12 0.20 6.26
N VAL A 137 9.01 0.20 5.52
CA VAL A 137 8.46 -0.99 4.88
C VAL A 137 8.22 -0.71 3.41
N GLU A 138 8.24 -1.76 2.61
CA GLU A 138 8.04 -1.67 1.17
C GLU A 138 7.37 -2.91 0.61
N MET A 139 6.79 -2.76 -0.59
CA MET A 139 6.33 -3.86 -1.43
C MET A 139 6.38 -3.47 -2.90
N ASP A 140 6.61 -4.45 -3.76
CA ASP A 140 6.37 -4.35 -5.19
C ASP A 140 5.03 -4.99 -5.54
N PHE A 141 4.28 -4.39 -6.47
CA PHE A 141 3.04 -4.95 -6.98
C PHE A 141 2.87 -4.67 -8.47
N GLN A 142 2.06 -5.49 -9.12
CA GLN A 142 1.70 -5.35 -10.54
C GLN A 142 0.21 -5.06 -10.66
N THR A 143 -0.16 -4.13 -11.53
CA THR A 143 -1.53 -3.61 -11.60
C THR A 143 -2.49 -4.45 -12.42
N ASP A 144 -2.01 -5.43 -13.18
CA ASP A 144 -2.82 -6.21 -14.12
C ASP A 144 -3.74 -5.31 -14.96
N THR A 145 -5.06 -5.50 -14.94
CA THR A 145 -5.99 -4.65 -15.71
C THR A 145 -6.44 -3.40 -14.96
N HIS A 146 -5.98 -3.17 -13.73
CA HIS A 146 -6.43 -2.06 -12.90
C HIS A 146 -5.89 -0.72 -13.40
N ALA A 147 -6.78 0.26 -13.57
CA ALA A 147 -6.45 1.66 -13.82
C ALA A 147 -6.48 2.52 -12.53
N THR A 148 -6.95 1.93 -11.42
CA THR A 148 -6.98 2.56 -10.10
C THR A 148 -6.82 1.46 -9.06
N VAL A 149 -6.06 1.77 -8.00
CA VAL A 149 -5.86 0.88 -6.86
C VAL A 149 -6.17 1.62 -5.57
N GLN A 150 -6.74 0.91 -4.60
CA GLN A 150 -6.89 1.42 -3.23
C GLN A 150 -5.67 1.00 -2.43
N ILE A 151 -4.94 1.98 -1.91
CA ILE A 151 -3.83 1.79 -0.96
C ILE A 151 -4.37 1.95 0.45
N ASN A 152 -3.97 1.07 1.37
CA ASN A 152 -4.31 1.19 2.78
C ASN A 152 -3.06 1.30 3.65
N CYS A 153 -3.09 2.22 4.61
CA CYS A 153 -2.36 2.13 5.88
C CYS A 153 -3.22 1.29 6.83
N LEU A 154 -2.95 -0.01 6.88
CA LEU A 154 -3.79 -1.00 7.53
C LEU A 154 -3.29 -1.32 8.93
N PHE A 155 -4.20 -1.32 9.89
CA PHE A 155 -4.00 -1.79 11.26
C PHE A 155 -4.88 -3.01 11.48
N GLY A 156 -4.27 -4.14 11.86
CA GLY A 156 -4.91 -5.45 11.85
C GLY A 156 -4.34 -6.31 10.73
N GLY A 157 -5.03 -6.43 9.61
CA GLY A 157 -4.60 -7.27 8.48
C GLY A 157 -5.15 -8.67 8.57
N TRP A 158 -6.39 -8.83 8.08
CA TRP A 158 -7.16 -10.08 8.03
C TRP A 158 -7.40 -10.67 9.43
N GLY A 159 -7.63 -9.78 10.39
CA GLY A 159 -7.78 -10.07 11.80
C GLY A 159 -7.71 -8.78 12.60
N GLN A 160 -8.07 -8.84 13.88
CA GLN A 160 -8.11 -7.67 14.75
C GLN A 160 -6.83 -7.56 15.59
N ALA A 161 -6.23 -6.38 15.62
CA ALA A 161 -5.09 -6.05 16.48
C ALA A 161 -5.47 -5.01 17.54
N THR A 162 -4.73 -4.95 18.65
CA THR A 162 -4.79 -3.87 19.65
C THR A 162 -3.49 -3.08 19.71
N GLY A 163 -3.49 -1.93 20.38
CA GLY A 163 -2.36 -1.02 20.49
C GLY A 163 -2.47 0.16 19.53
N ARG A 164 -1.33 0.73 19.13
CA ARG A 164 -1.25 1.92 18.28
C ARG A 164 -0.30 1.74 17.10
N ALA A 165 -0.63 2.38 15.99
CA ALA A 165 0.26 2.54 14.85
C ALA A 165 0.15 3.93 14.21
N TRP A 166 1.25 4.38 13.62
CA TRP A 166 1.35 5.57 12.78
C TRP A 166 1.96 5.21 11.44
#